data_AF-A0A7C7SPJ9-F1
#
_entry.id   AF-A0A7C7SPJ9-F1
#
_cell.length_a   1.000
_cell.length_b   1.000
_cell.length_c   1.000
_cell.angle_alpha   90.00
_cell.angle_beta   90.00
_cell.angle_gamma   90.00
#
_symmetry.space_group_name_H-M   'P 1'
#
loop_
_entity.id
_entity.type
_entity.pdbx_description
1 polymer ?
#
loop_
_entity_poly.entity_id
_entity_poly.type
_entity_poly.pdbx_seq_one_letter_code
_entity_poly.pdbx_strand_id
1 'polypeptide(L)'
;LKDKNDQEYCQAFRGFSQALTTATQLADWLVQHLGLPFRQAHHVTGQIVKYAEAHQKPLKGLSLEELQDFHNGINDDIYKIL
;
A
#
# COMPACT_ATOMS: atom_id res chain seq x y z
N LEU A 1 5.41 15.38 35.33
CA LEU A 1 5.97 14.66 34.16
C LEU A 1 5.17 15.14 32.97
N LYS A 2 5.76 15.95 32.09
CA LYS A 2 5.03 16.48 30.93
C LYS A 2 4.94 15.37 29.89
N ASP A 3 3.78 14.75 29.77
CA ASP A 3 3.39 13.90 28.65
C ASP A 3 3.65 14.64 27.34
N LYS A 4 4.69 14.22 26.62
CA LYS A 4 5.02 14.72 25.29
C LYS A 4 4.90 13.65 24.20
N ASN A 5 4.38 12.46 24.52
CA ASN A 5 4.42 11.32 23.59
C ASN A 5 3.05 10.89 23.01
N ASP A 6 1.93 11.43 23.47
CA ASP A 6 0.61 10.99 22.96
C ASP A 6 0.38 11.37 21.48
N GLN A 7 0.93 12.49 21.01
CA GLN A 7 0.79 12.90 19.61
C GLN A 7 1.56 11.98 18.65
N GLU A 8 2.70 11.42 19.05
CA GLU A 8 3.54 10.57 18.20
C GLU A 8 2.92 9.17 18.05
N TYR A 9 2.37 8.61 19.12
CA TYR A 9 1.57 7.37 19.06
C TYR A 9 0.29 7.54 18.21
N CYS A 10 -0.40 8.67 18.33
CA CYS A 10 -1.59 8.95 17.51
C CYS A 10 -1.26 9.11 16.02
N GLN A 11 -0.10 9.70 15.68
CA GLN A 11 0.37 9.83 14.30
C GLN A 11 0.79 8.48 13.72
N ALA A 12 1.57 7.69 14.47
CA ALA A 12 1.98 6.35 14.06
C ALA A 12 0.77 5.40 13.88
N PHE A 13 -0.20 5.43 14.80
CA PHE A 13 -1.41 4.62 14.72
C PHE A 13 -2.34 5.03 13.55
N ARG A 14 -2.46 6.32 13.26
CA ARG A 14 -3.18 6.80 12.06
C ARG A 14 -2.47 6.39 10.77
N GLY A 15 -1.15 6.50 10.71
CA GLY A 15 -0.35 6.08 9.55
C GLY A 15 -0.51 4.60 9.24
N PHE A 16 -0.52 3.76 10.28
CA PHE A 16 -0.77 2.32 10.13
C PHE A 16 -2.20 2.01 9.66
N SER A 17 -3.21 2.68 10.22
CA SER A 17 -4.62 2.48 9.82
C SER A 17 -4.86 2.87 8.36
N GLN A 18 -4.24 3.97 7.91
CA GLN A 18 -4.32 4.37 6.51
C GLN A 18 -3.56 3.40 5.60
N ALA A 19 -2.35 2.98 5.98
CA ALA A 19 -1.60 1.98 5.22
C ALA A 19 -2.34 0.65 5.07
N LEU A 20 -3.01 0.18 6.13
CA LEU A 20 -3.80 -1.05 6.12
C LEU A 20 -5.04 -0.92 5.21
N THR A 21 -5.70 0.24 5.24
CA THR A 21 -6.85 0.53 4.38
C THR A 21 -6.42 0.55 2.92
N THR A 22 -5.33 1.26 2.61
CA THR A 22 -4.79 1.37 1.26
C THR A 22 -4.26 0.03 0.72
N ALA A 23 -3.62 -0.79 1.55
CA ALA A 23 -3.18 -2.14 1.17
C ALA A 23 -4.36 -3.07 0.86
N THR A 24 -5.43 -3.00 1.66
CA THR A 24 -6.64 -3.79 1.40
C THR A 24 -7.29 -3.37 0.07
N GLN A 25 -7.41 -2.06 -0.18
CA GLN A 25 -7.92 -1.54 -1.45
C GLN A 25 -7.04 -1.94 -2.64
N LEU A 26 -5.72 -1.95 -2.47
CA LEU A 26 -4.78 -2.42 -3.49
C LEU A 26 -5.01 -3.89 -3.84
N ALA A 27 -5.16 -4.77 -2.85
CA ALA A 27 -5.46 -6.17 -3.09
C ALA A 27 -6.79 -6.35 -3.85
N ASP A 28 -7.83 -5.63 -3.44
CA ASP A 28 -9.13 -5.67 -4.11
C ASP A 28 -9.06 -5.16 -5.56
N TRP A 29 -8.29 -4.11 -5.82
CA TRP A 29 -8.10 -3.57 -7.16
C TRP A 29 -7.39 -4.57 -8.07
N LEU A 30 -6.35 -5.25 -7.57
CA LEU A 30 -5.64 -6.30 -8.32
C LEU A 30 -6.57 -7.47 -8.69
N VAL A 31 -7.50 -7.86 -7.81
CA VAL A 31 -8.52 -8.87 -8.13
C VAL A 31 -9.48 -8.36 -9.21
N GLN A 32 -9.98 -7.13 -9.07
CA GLN A 32 -11.01 -6.58 -9.95
C GLN A 32 -10.50 -6.20 -11.35
N HIS A 33 -9.31 -5.58 -11.43
CA HIS A 33 -8.78 -5.02 -12.68
C HIS A 33 -7.88 -6.01 -13.42
N LEU A 34 -7.14 -6.84 -12.69
CA LEU A 34 -6.20 -7.79 -13.29
C LEU A 34 -6.71 -9.23 -13.28
N GLY A 35 -7.86 -9.48 -12.65
CA GLY A 35 -8.46 -10.80 -12.54
C GLY A 35 -7.62 -11.77 -11.70
N LEU A 36 -6.72 -11.27 -10.84
CA LEU A 36 -5.86 -12.11 -10.05
C LEU A 36 -6.66 -12.88 -9.00
N PRO A 37 -6.37 -14.17 -8.76
CA PRO A 37 -6.90 -14.88 -7.60
C PRO A 37 -6.55 -14.12 -6.31
N PHE A 38 -7.49 -14.02 -5.36
CA PHE A 38 -7.31 -13.27 -4.12
C PHE A 38 -5.99 -13.59 -3.40
N ARG A 39 -5.59 -14.86 -3.35
CA ARG A 39 -4.32 -15.28 -2.73
C ARG A 39 -3.10 -14.64 -3.41
N GLN A 40 -3.12 -14.53 -4.75
CA GLN A 40 -2.05 -13.92 -5.52
C GLN A 40 -2.08 -12.39 -5.37
N ALA A 41 -3.25 -11.77 -5.45
CA ALA A 41 -3.43 -10.34 -5.22
C ALA A 41 -2.93 -9.91 -3.84
N HIS A 42 -3.27 -10.65 -2.79
CA HIS A 42 -2.82 -10.40 -1.42
C HIS A 42 -1.30 -10.62 -1.27
N HIS A 43 -0.72 -11.58 -1.99
CA HIS A 43 0.73 -11.80 -2.00
C HIS A 43 1.47 -10.62 -2.65
N VAL A 44 1.04 -10.20 -3.84
CA VAL A 44 1.60 -9.05 -4.56
C VAL A 44 1.49 -7.77 -3.74
N THR A 45 0.32 -7.52 -3.14
CA THR A 45 0.09 -6.39 -2.24
C THR A 45 1.08 -6.38 -1.07
N GLY A 46 1.29 -7.52 -0.41
CA GLY A 46 2.25 -7.62 0.70
C GLY A 46 3.68 -7.32 0.28
N GLN A 47 4.07 -7.70 -0.94
CA GLN A 47 5.38 -7.36 -1.51
C GLN A 47 5.51 -5.86 -1.77
N ILE A 48 4.49 -5.22 -2.35
CA ILE A 48 4.46 -3.78 -2.61
C ILE A 48 4.52 -2.98 -1.29
N VAL A 49 3.75 -3.36 -0.27
CA VAL A 49 3.77 -2.70 1.04
C VAL A 49 5.16 -2.82 1.67
N LYS A 50 5.75 -4.02 1.64
CA LYS A 50 7.10 -4.23 2.16
C LYS A 50 8.16 -3.43 1.39
N TYR A 51 8.01 -3.30 0.08
CA TYR A 51 8.88 -2.46 -0.74
C TYR A 51 8.74 -0.97 -0.37
N ALA A 52 7.51 -0.49 -0.22
CA ALA A 52 7.21 0.88 0.21
C ALA A 52 7.81 1.20 1.59
N GLU A 53 7.64 0.30 2.56
CA GLU A 53 8.25 0.41 3.89
C GLU A 53 9.79 0.44 3.83
N ALA A 54 10.40 -0.46 3.06
CA ALA A 54 11.85 -0.53 2.91
C ALA A 54 12.44 0.76 2.28
N HIS A 55 11.68 1.42 1.41
CA HIS A 55 12.08 2.68 0.77
C HIS A 55 11.58 3.92 1.51
N GLN A 56 10.89 3.76 2.64
CA GLN A 56 10.25 4.85 3.40
C GLN A 56 9.34 5.73 2.52
N LYS A 57 8.71 5.12 1.51
CA LYS A 57 7.76 5.77 0.62
C LYS A 57 6.33 5.39 1.00
N PRO A 58 5.35 6.30 0.92
CA PRO A 58 3.95 5.89 0.94
C PRO A 58 3.62 5.09 -0.33
N LEU A 59 2.58 4.25 -0.31
CA LEU A 59 2.14 3.49 -1.49
C LEU A 59 1.84 4.40 -2.71
N LYS A 60 1.22 5.57 -2.47
CA LYS A 60 1.01 6.63 -3.47
C LYS A 60 2.29 7.24 -4.04
N GLY A 61 3.42 7.07 -3.37
CA GLY A 61 4.71 7.62 -3.74
C GLY A 61 5.59 6.67 -4.55
N LEU A 62 5.11 5.45 -4.82
CA LEU A 62 5.75 4.52 -5.74
C LEU A 62 5.49 4.95 -7.18
N SER A 63 6.49 4.81 -8.06
CA SER A 63 6.30 5.03 -9.49
C SER A 63 5.55 3.87 -10.14
N LEU A 64 4.98 4.11 -11.33
CA LEU A 64 4.29 3.06 -12.07
C LEU A 64 5.25 1.93 -12.44
N GLU A 65 6.48 2.28 -12.80
CA GLU A 65 7.55 1.33 -13.09
C GLU A 65 7.86 0.44 -11.87
N GLU A 66 7.99 1.04 -10.68
CA GLU A 66 8.21 0.31 -9.42
C GLU A 66 7.04 -0.65 -9.12
N LEU A 67 5.81 -0.27 -9.45
CA LEU A 67 4.64 -1.14 -9.28
C LEU A 67 4.58 -2.25 -10.34
N GLN A 68 4.94 -1.95 -11.59
CA GLN A 68 4.94 -2.89 -12.70
C GLN A 68 5.98 -4.00 -12.53
N ASP A 69 7.07 -3.76 -11.79
CA ASP A 69 8.03 -4.79 -11.38
C ASP A 69 7.37 -5.94 -10.60
N PHE A 70 6.28 -5.67 -9.87
CA PHE A 70 5.50 -6.70 -9.17
C PHE A 70 4.45 -7.34 -10.05
N HIS A 71 3.84 -6.57 -10.97
CA HIS A 71 2.89 -7.09 -11.94
C HIS A 71 2.71 -6.14 -13.13
N ASN A 72 3.11 -6.59 -14.33
CA ASN A 72 3.04 -5.81 -15.58
C ASN A 72 1.65 -5.25 -15.93
N GLY A 73 0.58 -5.86 -15.42
CA GLY A 73 -0.79 -5.39 -15.62
C GLY A 73 -1.15 -4.12 -14.84
N ILE A 74 -0.34 -3.70 -13.86
CA ILE A 74 -0.61 -2.48 -13.09
C ILE A 74 -0.48 -1.25 -13.99
N ASN A 75 -1.48 -0.38 -13.93
CA ASN A 75 -1.59 0.84 -14.73
C ASN A 75 -1.89 2.05 -13.82
N ASP A 76 -1.95 3.24 -14.41
CA ASP A 76 -2.20 4.49 -13.67
C ASP A 76 -3.55 4.55 -12.92
N ASP A 77 -4.52 3.69 -13.25
CA ASP A 77 -5.80 3.65 -12.54
C ASP A 77 -5.63 3.26 -11.07
N ILE A 78 -4.53 2.60 -10.71
CA ILE A 78 -4.19 2.26 -9.33
C ILE A 78 -4.11 3.49 -8.43
N TYR A 79 -3.65 4.64 -8.94
CA TYR A 79 -3.53 5.87 -8.14
C TYR A 79 -4.88 6.50 -7.78
N LYS A 80 -5.98 6.07 -8.41
CA LYS A 80 -7.34 6.52 -8.06
C LYS A 80 -7.82 5.95 -6.72
N ILE A 81 -7.28 4.80 -6.33
CA ILE A 81 -7.52 4.18 -5.03
C ILE A 81 -6.36 4.39 -4.05
N LEU A 82 -5.17 4.66 -4.60
CA LEU A 82 -3.97 5.27 -4.01
C LEU A 82 -4.36 6.35 -3.01
#